data_AF-A0A162D5J4-F1
#
_entry.id   AF-A0A162D5J4-F1
#
_cell.length_a   1.000
_cell.length_b   1.000
_cell.length_c   1.000
_cell.angle_alpha   90.00
_cell.angle_beta   90.00
_cell.angle_gamma   90.00
#
_symmetry.space_group_name_H-M   'P 1'
#
loop_
_entity.id
_entity.type
_entity.pdbx_description
1 polymer ?
#
loop_
_entity_poly.entity_id
_entity_poly.type
_entity_poly.pdbx_seq_one_letter_code
_entity_poly.pdbx_strand_id
1 'polypeptide(L)'
;MLNFTQIEEYKEFTNSIREDKKLSKFEYRVSVFDDYSFFPKLRKPIKEIRFGNEDHDRGDKVMINIYKDKIDLHCLPEGAQHHVVTLNTDNDKTLEDCLFLIFDEWKNYYLK
;
A
#
# COMPACT_ATOMS: atom_id res chain seq x y z
N MET A 1 5.28 -12.90 -11.18
CA MET A 1 5.61 -13.78 -10.03
C MET A 1 5.45 -12.98 -8.75
N LEU A 2 4.88 -13.56 -7.70
CA LEU A 2 4.72 -12.85 -6.41
C LEU A 2 6.08 -12.74 -5.69
N ASN A 3 6.52 -11.50 -5.46
CA ASN A 3 7.72 -11.17 -4.71
C ASN A 3 7.33 -10.47 -3.40
N PHE A 4 7.81 -11.01 -2.28
CA PHE A 4 7.57 -10.46 -0.94
C PHE A 4 8.87 -10.24 -0.17
N THR A 5 10.02 -10.23 -0.85
CA THR A 5 11.35 -10.19 -0.22
C THR A 5 11.53 -8.99 0.71
N GLN A 6 10.93 -7.84 0.40
CA GLN A 6 11.06 -6.62 1.23
C GLN A 6 10.13 -6.57 2.44
N ILE A 7 9.25 -7.57 2.59
CA ILE A 7 8.29 -7.71 3.68
C ILE A 7 8.20 -9.16 4.16
N GLU A 8 9.30 -9.91 4.04
CA GLU A 8 9.33 -11.33 4.40
C GLU A 8 9.11 -11.55 5.90
N GLU A 9 9.37 -10.52 6.70
CA GLU A 9 9.09 -10.50 8.14
C GLU A 9 7.59 -10.50 8.45
N TYR A 10 6.73 -9.99 7.56
CA TYR A 10 5.27 -9.86 7.77
C TYR A 10 4.52 -11.09 7.22
N LYS A 11 4.81 -12.27 7.79
CA LYS A 11 4.33 -13.56 7.25
C LYS A 11 2.81 -13.64 7.14
N GLU A 12 2.08 -13.18 8.16
CA GLU A 12 0.62 -13.22 8.16
C GLU A 12 0.04 -12.34 7.04
N PHE A 13 0.58 -11.15 6.89
CA PHE A 13 0.21 -10.22 5.82
C PHE A 13 0.53 -10.77 4.43
N THR A 14 1.72 -11.35 4.22
CA THR A 14 2.05 -11.93 2.91
C THR A 14 1.16 -13.12 2.54
N ASN A 15 0.72 -13.91 3.51
CA ASN A 15 -0.22 -15.01 3.29
C ASN A 15 -1.61 -14.49 2.90
N SER A 16 -2.11 -13.45 3.56
CA SER A 16 -3.42 -12.86 3.22
C SER A 16 -3.48 -12.37 1.76
N ILE A 17 -2.38 -11.79 1.25
CA ILE A 17 -2.27 -11.41 -0.17
C ILE A 17 -2.29 -12.63 -1.09
N ARG A 18 -1.50 -13.67 -0.76
CA ARG A 18 -1.38 -14.88 -1.60
C ARG A 18 -2.71 -15.62 -1.75
N GLU A 19 -3.52 -15.64 -0.70
CA GLU A 19 -4.81 -16.32 -0.69
C GLU A 19 -5.89 -15.52 -1.44
N ASP A 20 -5.75 -14.21 -1.54
CA ASP A 20 -6.69 -13.35 -2.27
C ASP A 20 -6.35 -13.23 -3.75
N LYS A 21 -7.02 -14.02 -4.60
CA LYS A 21 -6.83 -14.03 -6.06
C LYS A 21 -7.05 -12.69 -6.75
N LYS A 22 -7.87 -11.80 -6.16
CA LYS A 22 -8.17 -10.49 -6.77
C LYS A 22 -7.09 -9.48 -6.44
N LEU A 23 -6.44 -9.62 -5.29
CA LEU A 23 -5.42 -8.69 -4.81
C LEU A 23 -3.99 -9.12 -5.16
N SER A 24 -3.73 -10.43 -5.21
CA SER A 24 -2.45 -11.00 -5.67
C SER A 24 -2.06 -10.64 -7.11
N LYS A 25 -2.96 -10.04 -7.91
CA LYS A 25 -2.61 -9.57 -9.26
C LYS A 25 -1.83 -8.25 -9.27
N PHE A 26 -1.88 -7.47 -8.19
CA PHE A 26 -1.32 -6.12 -8.13
C PHE A 26 0.16 -6.11 -7.72
N GLU A 27 0.90 -5.14 -8.26
CA GLU A 27 2.18 -4.68 -7.69
C GLU A 27 1.89 -3.57 -6.68
N TYR A 28 2.35 -3.72 -5.44
CA TYR A 28 2.19 -2.72 -4.38
C TYR A 28 3.48 -1.94 -4.19
N ARG A 29 3.35 -0.61 -4.15
CA ARG A 29 4.46 0.32 -3.94
C ARG A 29 4.15 1.21 -2.76
N VAL A 30 4.79 0.93 -1.64
CA VAL A 30 4.59 1.67 -0.39
C VAL A 30 5.70 2.69 -0.21
N SER A 31 5.31 3.93 0.08
CA SER A 31 6.19 5.04 0.41
C SER A 31 5.78 5.59 1.78
N VAL A 32 6.68 5.51 2.76
CA VAL A 32 6.45 6.00 4.13
C VAL A 32 7.09 7.38 4.28
N PHE A 33 6.36 8.31 4.91
CA PHE A 33 6.80 9.68 5.18
C PHE A 33 6.72 10.00 6.68
N ASP A 34 7.67 10.78 7.19
CA ASP A 34 7.81 11.16 8.60
C ASP A 34 6.89 12.32 9.03
N ASP A 35 6.47 13.19 8.10
CA ASP A 35 5.63 14.36 8.43
C ASP A 35 4.72 14.81 7.28
N TYR A 36 3.61 15.45 7.62
CA TYR A 36 2.71 16.08 6.65
C TYR A 36 3.29 17.44 6.22
N SER A 37 3.74 17.55 4.97
CA SER A 37 4.09 18.84 4.35
C SER A 37 3.06 19.21 3.29
N PHE A 38 2.72 20.50 3.19
CA PHE A 38 1.82 21.06 2.18
C PHE A 38 2.24 20.75 0.72
N PHE A 39 3.46 20.28 0.47
CA PHE A 39 4.01 19.97 -0.86
C PHE A 39 4.47 18.51 -1.00
N PRO A 40 3.57 17.56 -1.27
CA PRO A 40 3.88 16.13 -1.33
C PRO A 40 4.80 15.73 -2.51
N LYS A 41 4.83 16.49 -3.61
CA LYS A 41 5.55 16.12 -4.85
C LYS A 41 7.08 16.21 -4.77
N LEU A 42 7.64 16.80 -3.71
CA LEU A 42 9.08 17.07 -3.58
C LEU A 42 9.78 16.28 -2.46
N ARG A 43 9.04 15.48 -1.68
CA ARG A 43 9.61 14.79 -0.52
C ARG A 43 10.07 13.38 -0.89
N LYS A 44 11.27 13.01 -0.46
CA LYS A 44 11.73 11.63 -0.53
C LYS A 44 11.10 10.84 0.63
N PRO A 45 10.52 9.67 0.38
CA PRO A 45 10.07 8.77 1.44
C PRO A 45 11.23 8.33 2.32
N ILE A 46 10.96 8.12 3.62
CA ILE A 46 11.92 7.56 4.58
C ILE A 46 12.08 6.04 4.41
N LYS A 47 11.05 5.39 3.86
CA LYS A 47 11.07 3.96 3.53
C LYS A 47 10.28 3.76 2.24
N GLU A 48 10.87 3.03 1.30
CA GLU A 48 10.18 2.53 0.12
C GLU A 48 10.16 1.01 0.18
N ILE A 49 8.98 0.45 -0.09
CA ILE A 49 8.77 -1.00 -0.09
C ILE A 49 8.04 -1.37 -1.37
N ARG A 50 8.49 -2.43 -2.01
CA ARG A 50 7.82 -3.02 -3.17
C ARG A 50 7.56 -4.49 -2.94
N PHE A 51 6.35 -4.92 -3.25
CA PHE A 51 5.94 -6.32 -3.12
C PHE A 51 4.73 -6.63 -4.01
N GLY A 52 4.38 -7.91 -4.07
CA GLY A 52 3.26 -8.41 -4.86
C GLY A 52 3.71 -8.88 -6.24
N ASN A 53 2.87 -8.68 -7.25
CA ASN A 53 3.11 -9.20 -8.58
C ASN A 53 3.98 -8.26 -9.42
N GLU A 54 5.29 -8.47 -9.42
CA GLU A 54 6.28 -7.65 -10.17
C GLU A 54 6.31 -7.94 -11.68
N ASP A 55 5.22 -8.46 -12.26
CA ASP A 55 5.15 -8.72 -13.70
C ASP A 55 5.05 -7.39 -14.47
N HIS A 56 6.21 -6.88 -14.89
CA HIS A 56 6.47 -5.50 -15.30
C HIS A 56 5.61 -4.99 -16.47
N ASP A 57 5.07 -5.88 -17.31
CA ASP A 57 4.37 -5.52 -18.55
C ASP A 57 2.84 -5.50 -18.44
N ARG A 58 2.25 -6.04 -17.36
CA ARG A 58 0.79 -6.24 -17.24
C ARG A 58 0.19 -6.01 -15.85
N GLY A 59 1.02 -5.82 -14.82
CA GLY A 59 0.54 -5.67 -13.45
C GLY A 59 -0.16 -4.33 -13.22
N ASP A 60 -1.38 -4.39 -12.71
CA ASP A 60 -2.03 -3.22 -12.11
C ASP A 60 -1.19 -2.77 -10.91
N LYS A 61 -0.89 -1.46 -10.81
CA LYS A 61 -0.02 -0.93 -9.76
C LYS A 61 -0.82 -0.13 -8.74
N VAL A 62 -0.61 -0.43 -7.47
CA VAL A 62 -1.19 0.30 -6.33
C VAL A 62 -0.08 1.05 -5.62
N MET A 63 -0.13 2.38 -5.70
CA MET A 63 0.70 3.28 -4.94
C MET A 63 0.07 3.52 -3.58
N ILE A 64 0.86 3.40 -2.52
CA ILE A 64 0.44 3.53 -1.13
C ILE A 64 1.39 4.54 -0.47
N ASN A 65 0.90 5.73 -0.14
CA ASN A 65 1.68 6.72 0.62
C ASN A 65 1.19 6.75 2.07
N ILE A 66 2.05 6.37 3.00
CA ILE A 66 1.76 6.37 4.44
C ILE A 66 2.35 7.63 5.04
N TYR A 67 1.49 8.48 5.61
CA TYR A 67 1.85 9.66 6.40
C TYR A 67 1.50 9.42 7.86
N LYS A 68 1.91 10.33 8.73
CA LYS A 68 1.62 10.25 10.17
C LYS A 68 0.12 10.09 10.48
N ASP A 69 -0.73 10.84 9.77
CA ASP A 69 -2.17 11.02 10.05
C ASP A 69 -3.11 10.44 8.97
N LYS A 70 -2.56 9.98 7.86
CA LYS A 70 -3.35 9.48 6.74
C LYS A 70 -2.59 8.45 5.92
N ILE A 71 -3.37 7.66 5.20
CA ILE A 71 -2.88 6.81 4.13
C ILE A 71 -3.55 7.24 2.83
N ASP A 72 -2.74 7.28 1.78
CA ASP A 72 -3.17 7.66 0.46
C ASP A 72 -2.93 6.50 -0.52
N LEU A 73 -4.00 6.01 -1.14
CA LEU A 73 -4.02 4.89 -2.07
C LEU A 73 -4.36 5.37 -3.49
N HIS A 74 -3.52 5.02 -4.48
CA HIS A 74 -3.76 5.31 -5.90
C HIS A 74 -3.52 4.09 -6.78
N CYS A 75 -4.46 3.79 -7.67
CA CYS A 75 -4.28 2.77 -8.70
C CYS A 75 -3.89 3.43 -10.04
N LEU A 76 -2.74 3.04 -10.61
CA LEU A 76 -2.19 3.68 -11.83
C LEU A 76 -2.90 3.34 -13.16
N PRO A 77 -3.38 2.10 -13.42
CA PRO A 77 -4.01 1.74 -14.69
C PRO A 77 -5.37 2.40 -14.95
N GLU A 78 -6.00 3.02 -13.96
CA GLU A 78 -7.39 3.51 -14.06
C GLU A 78 -7.53 5.04 -14.01
N GLY A 79 -6.48 5.80 -14.35
CA GLY A 79 -6.62 7.23 -14.67
C GLY A 79 -7.12 8.21 -13.59
N ALA A 80 -7.75 7.83 -12.47
CA ALA A 80 -8.38 8.83 -11.57
C ALA A 80 -8.87 8.37 -10.19
N GLN A 81 -8.58 7.16 -9.69
CA GLN A 81 -9.14 6.75 -8.39
C GLN A 81 -8.12 6.91 -7.26
N HIS A 82 -8.20 8.10 -6.66
CA HIS A 82 -7.49 8.51 -5.46
C HIS A 82 -8.38 8.21 -4.25
N HIS A 83 -7.92 7.33 -3.36
CA HIS A 83 -8.63 6.99 -2.13
C HIS A 83 -7.76 7.35 -0.93
N VAL A 84 -8.20 8.37 -0.16
CA VAL A 84 -7.51 8.81 1.04
C VAL A 84 -8.25 8.27 2.27
N VAL A 85 -7.52 7.50 3.07
CA VAL A 85 -7.98 6.99 4.36
C VAL A 85 -7.37 7.87 5.45
N THR A 86 -8.20 8.52 6.26
CA THR A 86 -7.70 9.20 7.45
C THR A 86 -7.44 8.16 8.54
N LEU A 87 -6.22 8.12 9.06
CA LEU A 87 -5.90 7.27 10.19
C LEU A 87 -6.31 8.02 11.45
N ASN A 88 -7.16 7.41 12.28
CA ASN A 88 -7.33 7.90 13.63
C ASN A 88 -6.05 7.53 14.41
N THR A 89 -5.16 8.51 14.56
CA THR A 89 -3.83 8.34 15.17
C THR A 89 -3.93 8.34 16.68
N ASP A 90 -4.44 7.25 17.24
CA ASP A 90 -3.90 6.79 18.51
C ASP A 90 -2.55 6.13 18.17
N ASN A 91 -1.46 6.75 18.61
CA ASN A 91 -0.09 6.71 18.06
C ASN A 91 0.66 5.36 18.05
N ASP A 92 0.00 4.21 18.20
CA ASP A 92 0.66 2.92 18.47
C ASP A 92 0.56 1.90 17.32
N LYS A 93 0.15 2.29 16.11
CA LYS A 93 0.04 1.34 14.99
C LYS A 93 1.41 1.00 14.39
N THR A 94 1.72 -0.28 14.28
CA THR A 94 2.92 -0.76 13.60
C THR A 94 2.77 -0.64 12.08
N LEU A 95 3.87 -0.81 11.34
CA LEU A 95 3.81 -0.84 9.87
C LEU A 95 2.96 -2.02 9.37
N GLU A 96 3.02 -3.18 10.03
CA GLU A 96 2.22 -4.35 9.67
C GLU A 96 0.71 -4.07 9.86
N ASP A 97 0.33 -3.44 10.97
CA ASP A 97 -1.07 -3.03 11.20
C ASP A 97 -1.55 -2.06 10.11
N CYS A 98 -0.71 -1.09 9.75
CA CYS A 98 -1.02 -0.16 8.66
C CYS A 98 -1.21 -0.90 7.33
N LEU A 99 -0.36 -1.89 7.03
CA LEU A 99 -0.46 -2.69 5.81
C LEU A 99 -1.75 -3.51 5.77
N PHE A 100 -2.17 -4.13 6.87
CA PHE A 100 -3.46 -4.82 6.94
C PHE A 100 -4.63 -3.85 6.72
N LEU A 101 -4.60 -2.69 7.36
CA LEU A 101 -5.65 -1.67 7.22
C LEU A 101 -5.77 -1.18 5.77
N ILE A 102 -4.62 -0.93 5.12
CA ILE A 102 -4.55 -0.62 3.69
C ILE A 102 -5.19 -1.70 2.86
N PHE A 103 -4.87 -2.95 3.17
CA PHE A 103 -5.31 -4.09 2.39
C PHE A 103 -6.81 -4.31 2.50
N ASP A 104 -7.37 -4.17 3.70
CA ASP A 104 -8.81 -4.23 3.93
C ASP A 104 -9.55 -3.07 3.26
N GLU A 105 -9.04 -1.85 3.35
CA GLU A 105 -9.63 -0.69 2.65
C GLU A 105 -9.58 -0.86 1.14
N TRP A 106 -8.44 -1.30 0.60
CA TRP A 106 -8.30 -1.56 -0.83
C TRP A 106 -9.21 -2.69 -1.29
N LYS A 107 -9.32 -3.75 -0.50
CA LYS A 107 -10.27 -4.84 -0.74
C LYS A 107 -11.70 -4.33 -0.77
N ASN A 108 -12.11 -3.53 0.20
CA ASN A 108 -13.46 -2.96 0.26
C ASN A 108 -13.74 -1.99 -0.89
N TYR A 109 -12.73 -1.26 -1.34
CA TYR A 109 -12.85 -0.30 -2.45
C TYR A 109 -12.92 -1.02 -3.81
N TYR A 110 -12.01 -1.97 -4.06
CA TYR A 110 -11.90 -2.69 -5.33
C TYR A 110 -12.98 -3.78 -5.54
N LEU A 111 -13.58 -4.29 -4.45
CA LEU A 111 -14.63 -5.32 -4.52
C LEU A 111 -16.06 -4.75 -4.53
N LYS A 112 -16.24 -3.44 -4.34
CA LYS A 112 -17.52 -2.76 -4.54
C LYS A 112 -17.82 -2.62 -6.03
#